data_AF-A0A348V622-F1
#
_entry.id   AF-A0A348V622-F1
#
_cell.length_a   1.000
_cell.length_b   1.000
_cell.length_c   1.000
_cell.angle_alpha   90.00
_cell.angle_beta   90.00
_cell.angle_gamma   90.00
#
_symmetry.space_group_name_H-M   'P 1'
#
loop_
_entity.id
_entity.type
_entity.pdbx_description
1 polymer ?
#
loop_
_entity_poly.entity_id
_entity_poly.type
_entity_poly.pdbx_seq_one_letter_code
_entity_poly.pdbx_strand_id
1 'polypeptide(L)'
;MKKITYTTILFLSGLMLLLSGCRDEMAKLNSNPSQVTEANISYLFAQSVINFEPAGYLLWYYNAPMTTRWGQMAVPTGGFTSTYTQTTATGDQGSQYINVLKYARDIAQLRSTMSAEDAAKYANIAACVDVLTVYLGIFDSDMYGDRPFTEAAMARYGGTLTPKYDRIEALYDIWLQTLDDATTTLTTSTDQTFPPNQDVVYRGDAAKWARLANSLKLKIAVRLLSQDKAQALSIASE
;
A
#
# COMPACT_ATOMS: atom_id res chain seq x y z
N MET A 1 72.87 1.36 -9.28
CA MET A 1 71.51 1.60 -9.84
C MET A 1 70.57 0.42 -9.57
N LYS A 2 70.86 -0.82 -10.00
CA LYS A 2 69.96 -1.99 -9.80
C LYS A 2 69.50 -2.25 -8.35
N LYS A 3 70.37 -2.08 -7.34
CA LYS A 3 70.00 -2.26 -5.92
C LYS A 3 68.96 -1.24 -5.43
N ILE A 4 69.03 0.02 -5.90
CA ILE A 4 68.06 1.07 -5.54
C ILE A 4 66.69 0.72 -6.16
N THR A 5 66.69 0.21 -7.40
CA THR A 5 65.46 -0.21 -8.10
C THR A 5 64.73 -1.34 -7.37
N TYR A 6 65.44 -2.34 -6.83
CA TYR A 6 64.82 -3.42 -6.05
C TYR A 6 64.26 -2.94 -4.72
N THR A 7 64.95 -2.03 -4.03
CA THR A 7 64.44 -1.46 -2.77
C THR A 7 63.17 -0.63 -2.99
N THR A 8 63.11 0.16 -4.07
CA THR A 8 61.91 0.94 -4.42
C THR A 8 60.73 0.03 -4.81
N ILE A 9 60.98 -1.06 -5.54
CA ILE A 9 59.93 -2.03 -5.90
C ILE A 9 59.41 -2.76 -4.65
N LEU A 10 60.27 -3.17 -3.73
CA LEU A 10 59.87 -3.83 -2.49
C LEU A 10 59.07 -2.90 -1.56
N PHE A 11 59.42 -1.60 -1.55
CA PHE A 11 58.70 -0.59 -0.80
C PHE A 11 57.31 -0.30 -1.42
N LEU A 12 57.22 -0.23 -2.75
CA LEU A 12 55.95 -0.04 -3.45
C LEU A 12 55.01 -1.25 -3.32
N SER A 13 55.53 -2.48 -3.38
CA SER A 13 54.72 -3.70 -3.22
C SER A 13 54.26 -3.89 -1.76
N GLY A 14 55.09 -3.52 -0.78
CA GLY A 14 54.68 -3.43 0.63
C GLY A 14 53.58 -2.39 0.88
N LEU A 15 53.62 -1.26 0.16
CA LEU A 15 52.60 -0.20 0.27
C LEU A 15 51.25 -0.62 -0.33
N MET A 16 51.24 -1.44 -1.39
CA MET A 16 50.00 -1.97 -1.98
C MET A 16 49.30 -3.00 -1.08
N LEU A 17 50.06 -3.74 -0.25
CA LEU A 17 49.50 -4.69 0.73
C LEU A 17 48.81 -3.98 1.91
N LEU A 18 49.05 -2.68 2.12
CA LEU A 18 48.38 -1.88 3.16
C LEU A 18 47.05 -1.29 2.69
N LEU A 19 46.69 -1.41 1.41
CA LEU A 19 45.43 -0.90 0.85
C LEU A 19 44.28 -1.91 0.88
N SER A 20 44.48 -3.15 1.34
CA SER A 20 43.41 -4.15 1.48
C SER A 20 42.59 -3.99 2.77
N GLY A 21 42.60 -2.81 3.38
CA GLY A 21 41.97 -2.52 4.68
C GLY A 21 40.45 -2.32 4.62
N CYS A 22 39.73 -3.18 5.34
CA CYS A 22 38.57 -2.87 6.18
C CYS A 22 37.36 -2.11 5.59
N ARG A 23 36.98 -2.33 4.33
CA ARG A 23 35.73 -1.74 3.81
C ARG A 23 34.50 -2.24 4.57
N ASP A 24 34.45 -3.53 4.90
CA ASP A 24 33.29 -4.16 5.52
C ASP A 24 33.15 -3.81 7.01
N GLU A 25 34.25 -3.62 7.74
CA GLU A 25 34.20 -3.21 9.15
C GLU A 25 33.78 -1.74 9.31
N MET A 26 34.23 -0.86 8.40
CA MET A 26 33.76 0.52 8.35
C MET A 26 32.28 0.62 7.99
N ALA A 27 31.77 -0.29 7.16
CA ALA A 27 30.34 -0.40 6.86
C ALA A 27 29.53 -0.83 8.09
N LYS A 28 30.05 -1.78 8.89
CA LYS A 28 29.42 -2.20 10.17
C LYS A 28 29.49 -1.13 11.26
N LEU A 29 30.56 -0.34 11.33
CA LEU A 29 30.71 0.73 12.32
C LEU A 29 29.77 1.91 12.02
N ASN A 30 29.47 2.15 10.74
CA ASN A 30 28.58 3.22 10.28
C ASN A 30 27.16 2.73 9.94
N SER A 31 26.89 1.42 10.04
CA SER A 31 25.52 0.92 9.97
C SER A 31 24.83 1.23 11.28
N ASN A 32 23.76 2.02 11.22
CA ASN A 32 22.95 2.33 12.38
C ASN A 32 22.28 1.04 12.87
N PRO A 33 22.55 0.55 14.10
CA PRO A 33 21.97 -0.70 14.61
C PRO A 33 20.44 -0.67 14.72
N SER A 34 19.85 0.53 14.78
CA SER A 34 18.41 0.75 14.77
C SER A 34 17.81 0.81 13.36
N GLN A 35 18.66 0.79 12.33
CA GLN A 35 18.24 0.80 10.93
C GLN A 35 17.78 -0.60 10.55
N VAL A 36 16.48 -0.75 10.33
CA VAL A 36 15.88 -1.99 9.84
C VAL A 36 16.33 -2.18 8.39
N THR A 37 17.35 -3.00 8.17
CA THR A 37 17.92 -3.27 6.83
C THR A 37 17.16 -4.37 6.09
N GLU A 38 16.39 -5.20 6.80
CA GLU A 38 15.53 -6.23 6.23
C GLU A 38 14.06 -5.90 6.51
N ALA A 39 13.30 -5.69 5.44
CA ALA A 39 11.90 -5.36 5.57
C ALA A 39 11.10 -6.58 6.07
N ASN A 40 10.37 -6.38 7.16
CA ASN A 40 9.53 -7.41 7.77
C ASN A 40 8.09 -7.29 7.26
N ILE A 41 7.57 -8.32 6.59
CA ILE A 41 6.22 -8.29 5.98
C ILE A 41 5.12 -7.99 7.01
N SER A 42 5.18 -8.59 8.20
CA SER A 42 4.19 -8.36 9.26
C SER A 42 4.24 -6.92 9.80
N TYR A 43 5.43 -6.31 9.84
CA TYR A 43 5.58 -4.90 10.18
C TYR A 43 5.04 -3.98 9.08
N LEU A 44 5.33 -4.27 7.81
CA LEU A 44 4.77 -3.52 6.67
C LEU A 44 3.25 -3.59 6.65
N PHE A 45 2.68 -4.75 6.99
CA PHE A 45 1.23 -4.90 7.17
C PHE A 45 0.71 -3.98 8.28
N ALA A 46 1.30 -3.99 9.47
CA ALA A 46 0.90 -3.10 10.55
C ALA A 46 1.02 -1.61 10.14
N GLN A 47 2.06 -1.25 9.39
CA GLN A 47 2.20 0.10 8.83
C GLN A 47 1.10 0.42 7.81
N SER A 48 0.70 -0.53 6.96
CA SER A 48 -0.41 -0.34 6.03
C SER A 48 -1.73 -0.06 6.77
N VAL A 49 -1.97 -0.74 7.90
CA VAL A 49 -3.14 -0.51 8.76
C VAL A 49 -3.07 0.84 9.47
N ILE A 50 -1.88 1.28 9.92
CA ILE A 50 -1.71 2.60 10.54
C ILE A 50 -1.94 3.73 9.52
N ASN A 51 -1.46 3.55 8.28
CA ASN A 51 -1.65 4.51 7.19
C ASN A 51 -3.05 4.42 6.56
N PHE A 52 -3.83 3.40 6.92
CA PHE A 52 -5.22 3.28 6.53
C PHE A 52 -6.06 4.26 7.37
N GLU A 53 -6.29 5.46 6.84
CA GLU A 53 -7.08 6.49 7.50
C GLU A 53 -8.31 6.87 6.66
N PRO A 54 -9.43 6.14 6.77
CA PRO A 54 -10.65 6.52 6.06
C PRO A 54 -11.43 7.63 6.77
N ALA A 55 -11.13 7.93 8.06
CA ALA A 55 -11.89 8.89 8.87
C ALA A 55 -11.11 9.44 10.09
N GLY A 56 -10.01 10.17 9.87
CA GLY A 56 -9.29 10.84 10.95
C GLY A 56 -9.37 12.38 10.90
N TYR A 57 -8.43 13.04 11.57
CA TYR A 57 -8.52 14.47 11.87
C TYR A 57 -8.63 15.34 10.61
N LEU A 58 -7.87 14.99 9.58
CA LEU A 58 -7.87 15.73 8.33
C LEU A 58 -9.21 15.62 7.59
N LEU A 59 -9.83 14.42 7.59
CA LEU A 59 -11.20 14.26 7.07
C LEU A 59 -12.17 15.17 7.82
N TRP A 60 -12.15 15.13 9.16
CA TRP A 60 -13.04 15.94 9.99
C TRP A 60 -12.85 17.45 9.78
N TYR A 61 -11.61 17.91 9.65
CA TYR A 61 -11.31 19.34 9.54
C TYR A 61 -11.60 19.89 8.14
N TYR A 62 -11.27 19.12 7.10
CA TYR A 62 -11.33 19.58 5.72
C TYR A 62 -12.58 19.09 4.99
N ASN A 63 -12.74 17.77 4.87
CA ASN A 63 -13.72 17.17 3.96
C ASN A 63 -15.11 17.05 4.56
N ALA A 64 -15.26 16.66 5.82
CA ALA A 64 -16.57 16.51 6.46
C ALA A 64 -17.40 17.81 6.40
N PRO A 65 -16.84 19.02 6.63
CA PRO A 65 -17.58 20.26 6.44
C PRO A 65 -18.01 20.48 4.98
N MET A 66 -17.21 20.07 4.00
CA MET A 66 -17.56 20.17 2.58
C MET A 66 -18.65 19.18 2.20
N THR A 67 -18.48 17.89 2.50
CA THR A 67 -19.40 16.82 2.09
C THR A 67 -20.74 16.90 2.81
N THR A 68 -20.77 17.27 4.09
CA THR A 68 -22.03 17.49 4.81
C THR A 68 -22.79 18.71 4.29
N ARG A 69 -22.08 19.74 3.81
CA ARG A 69 -22.69 20.88 3.11
C ARG A 69 -23.21 20.44 1.75
N TRP A 70 -22.39 19.88 0.86
CA TRP A 70 -22.83 19.48 -0.48
C TRP A 70 -23.98 18.48 -0.46
N GLY A 71 -23.95 17.51 0.46
CA GLY A 71 -25.02 16.54 0.67
C GLY A 71 -26.20 17.05 1.47
N GLN A 72 -26.17 18.32 1.94
CA GLN A 72 -27.19 18.94 2.80
C GLN A 72 -27.52 18.11 4.06
N MET A 73 -26.53 17.35 4.55
CA MET A 73 -26.65 16.51 5.75
C MET A 73 -26.52 17.31 7.04
N ALA A 74 -25.94 18.52 6.96
CA ALA A 74 -25.87 19.48 8.04
C ALA A 74 -26.05 20.90 7.50
N VAL A 75 -26.68 21.77 8.30
CA VAL A 75 -26.87 23.19 7.95
C VAL A 75 -25.86 24.07 8.68
N PRO A 76 -25.19 25.00 7.98
CA PRO A 76 -24.33 25.98 8.63
C PRO A 76 -25.18 26.95 9.47
N THR A 77 -24.66 27.35 10.63
CA THR A 77 -25.35 28.28 11.55
C THR A 77 -25.53 29.69 10.98
N GLY A 78 -24.71 30.09 10.00
CA GLY A 78 -24.73 31.42 9.38
C GLY A 78 -25.50 31.55 8.06
N GLY A 79 -26.24 30.51 7.64
CA GLY A 79 -26.93 30.49 6.34
C GLY A 79 -26.01 30.21 5.14
N PHE A 80 -26.60 30.17 3.94
CA PHE A 80 -25.90 29.87 2.70
C PHE A 80 -25.22 31.13 2.13
N THR A 81 -23.91 31.04 1.90
CA THR A 81 -23.13 32.09 1.24
C THR A 81 -22.80 31.69 -0.20
N SER A 82 -22.29 32.62 -1.01
CA SER A 82 -21.79 32.32 -2.37
C SER A 82 -20.63 31.32 -2.41
N THR A 83 -19.98 31.08 -1.26
CA THR A 83 -18.88 30.11 -1.09
C THR A 83 -19.37 28.71 -0.70
N TYR A 84 -20.68 28.45 -0.71
CA TYR A 84 -21.25 27.18 -0.25
C TYR A 84 -20.71 25.94 -0.97
N THR A 85 -20.42 26.06 -2.26
CA THR A 85 -19.86 24.97 -3.10
C THR A 85 -18.35 25.07 -3.29
N GLN A 86 -17.67 25.99 -2.61
CA GLN A 86 -16.23 26.17 -2.78
C GLN A 86 -15.47 25.02 -2.11
N THR A 87 -14.64 24.33 -2.90
CA THR A 87 -13.71 23.32 -2.41
C THR A 87 -12.52 23.99 -1.73
N THR A 88 -12.11 23.50 -0.56
CA THR A 88 -10.89 23.92 0.15
C THR A 88 -9.85 22.79 0.09
N ALA A 89 -8.74 22.92 0.82
CA ALA A 89 -7.76 21.84 0.94
C ALA A 89 -8.43 20.54 1.35
N THR A 90 -7.98 19.41 0.80
CA THR A 90 -8.61 18.09 1.01
C THR A 90 -7.92 17.26 2.09
N GLY A 91 -7.01 17.82 2.88
CA GLY A 91 -6.41 17.12 4.02
C GLY A 91 -5.78 15.77 3.66
N ASP A 92 -5.10 15.66 2.53
CA ASP A 92 -4.52 14.43 1.96
C ASP A 92 -5.53 13.34 1.53
N GLN A 93 -6.84 13.56 1.69
CA GLN A 93 -7.87 12.72 1.08
C GLN A 93 -7.71 12.74 -0.44
N GLY A 94 -7.85 11.57 -1.08
CA GLY A 94 -7.52 11.39 -2.50
C GLY A 94 -6.10 10.86 -2.75
N SER A 95 -5.23 10.91 -1.73
CA SER A 95 -3.88 10.36 -1.81
C SER A 95 -3.65 9.17 -0.86
N GLN A 96 -4.49 8.94 0.14
CA GLN A 96 -4.24 7.90 1.15
C GLN A 96 -4.14 6.48 0.58
N TYR A 97 -4.90 6.17 -0.48
CA TYR A 97 -4.74 4.89 -1.18
C TYR A 97 -3.30 4.65 -1.65
N ILE A 98 -2.55 5.71 -2.05
CA ILE A 98 -1.17 5.56 -2.55
C ILE A 98 -0.22 5.15 -1.43
N ASN A 99 -0.51 5.59 -0.20
CA ASN A 99 0.30 5.26 0.96
C ASN A 99 0.14 3.78 1.32
N VAL A 100 -1.09 3.26 1.27
CA VAL A 100 -1.36 1.82 1.46
C VAL A 100 -0.86 0.99 0.26
N LEU A 101 -1.05 1.47 -0.97
CA LEU A 101 -0.60 0.79 -2.19
C LEU A 101 0.92 0.60 -2.20
N LYS A 102 1.71 1.57 -1.71
CA LYS A 102 3.17 1.40 -1.55
C LYS A 102 3.52 0.19 -0.69
N TYR A 103 2.81 -0.02 0.42
CA TYR A 103 3.02 -1.20 1.27
C TYR A 103 2.60 -2.50 0.57
N ALA A 104 1.52 -2.47 -0.23
CA ALA A 104 1.14 -3.62 -1.05
C ALA A 104 2.26 -4.00 -2.04
N ARG A 105 2.85 -2.99 -2.70
CA ARG A 105 3.98 -3.20 -3.63
C ARG A 105 5.25 -3.67 -2.91
N ASP A 106 5.58 -3.10 -1.74
CA ASP A 106 6.73 -3.56 -0.93
C ASP A 106 6.56 -5.02 -0.51
N ILE A 107 5.36 -5.42 -0.03
CA ILE A 107 5.07 -6.81 0.37
C ILE A 107 5.14 -7.75 -0.83
N ALA A 108 4.55 -7.37 -1.98
CA ALA A 108 4.61 -8.15 -3.20
C ALA A 108 6.07 -8.34 -3.68
N GLN A 109 6.87 -7.27 -3.66
CA GLN A 109 8.27 -7.33 -4.02
C GLN A 109 9.05 -8.27 -3.09
N LEU A 110 8.88 -8.16 -1.78
CA LEU A 110 9.57 -9.04 -0.83
C LEU A 110 9.23 -10.51 -1.06
N ARG A 111 7.94 -10.83 -1.22
CA ARG A 111 7.47 -12.19 -1.52
C ARG A 111 8.08 -12.71 -2.82
N SER A 112 8.26 -11.87 -3.83
CA SER A 112 8.88 -12.28 -5.12
C SER A 112 10.36 -12.68 -5.01
N THR A 113 11.04 -12.22 -3.96
CA THR A 113 12.46 -12.54 -3.69
C THR A 113 12.66 -13.73 -2.76
N MET A 114 11.58 -14.25 -2.18
CA MET A 114 11.59 -15.39 -1.26
C MET A 114 11.47 -16.72 -2.02
N SER A 115 11.74 -17.83 -1.31
CA SER A 115 11.34 -19.15 -1.79
C SER A 115 9.80 -19.21 -1.93
N ALA A 116 9.30 -20.07 -2.82
CA ALA A 116 7.85 -20.23 -2.99
C ALA A 116 7.15 -20.65 -1.67
N GLU A 117 7.82 -21.50 -0.89
CA GLU A 117 7.32 -21.94 0.42
C GLU A 117 7.23 -20.78 1.42
N ASP A 118 8.25 -19.94 1.52
CA ASP A 118 8.24 -18.81 2.45
C ASP A 118 7.30 -17.70 1.99
N ALA A 119 7.24 -17.42 0.68
CA ALA A 119 6.31 -16.45 0.11
C ALA A 119 4.84 -16.85 0.35
N ALA A 120 4.55 -18.16 0.35
CA ALA A 120 3.22 -18.69 0.62
C ALA A 120 2.77 -18.43 2.06
N LYS A 121 3.68 -18.43 3.05
CA LYS A 121 3.37 -18.14 4.46
C LYS A 121 2.81 -16.73 4.68
N TYR A 122 3.01 -15.81 3.73
CA TYR A 122 2.55 -14.43 3.83
C TYR A 122 1.39 -14.09 2.88
N ALA A 123 0.73 -15.09 2.29
CA ALA A 123 -0.36 -14.89 1.35
C ALA A 123 -1.54 -14.14 1.99
N ASN A 124 -1.92 -14.49 3.23
CA ASN A 124 -3.00 -13.81 3.94
C ASN A 124 -2.69 -12.33 4.20
N ILE A 125 -1.46 -12.01 4.60
CA ILE A 125 -1.06 -10.61 4.83
C ILE A 125 -1.17 -9.82 3.52
N ALA A 126 -0.66 -10.35 2.41
CA ALA A 126 -0.75 -9.67 1.12
C ALA A 126 -2.23 -9.42 0.72
N ALA A 127 -3.07 -10.45 0.83
CA ALA A 127 -4.51 -10.34 0.56
C ALA A 127 -5.19 -9.26 1.43
N CYS A 128 -4.85 -9.15 2.72
CA CYS A 128 -5.40 -8.11 3.58
C CYS A 128 -5.01 -6.70 3.11
N VAL A 129 -3.75 -6.48 2.69
CA VAL A 129 -3.32 -5.16 2.19
C VAL A 129 -3.97 -4.83 0.84
N ASP A 130 -4.19 -5.83 0.00
CA ASP A 130 -4.94 -5.66 -1.24
C ASP A 130 -6.39 -5.23 -0.96
N VAL A 131 -7.06 -5.86 0.02
CA VAL A 131 -8.41 -5.45 0.48
C VAL A 131 -8.42 -3.99 0.97
N LEU A 132 -7.43 -3.57 1.76
CA LEU A 132 -7.31 -2.17 2.22
C LEU A 132 -7.07 -1.20 1.06
N THR A 133 -6.26 -1.60 0.09
CA THR A 133 -5.97 -0.81 -1.11
C THR A 133 -7.23 -0.62 -1.95
N VAL A 134 -8.04 -1.68 -2.14
CA VAL A 134 -9.34 -1.61 -2.82
C VAL A 134 -10.30 -0.70 -2.07
N TYR A 135 -10.39 -0.82 -0.74
CA TYR A 135 -11.23 0.05 0.08
C TYR A 135 -10.93 1.53 -0.19
N LEU A 136 -9.66 1.93 -0.07
CA LEU A 136 -9.26 3.33 -0.28
C LEU A 136 -9.32 3.74 -1.75
N GLY A 137 -9.11 2.77 -2.65
CA GLY A 137 -9.36 2.88 -4.08
C GLY A 137 -10.78 3.40 -4.34
N ILE A 138 -11.79 2.67 -3.85
CA ILE A 138 -13.21 3.04 -3.97
C ILE A 138 -13.48 4.36 -3.24
N PHE A 139 -13.06 4.49 -1.98
CA PHE A 139 -13.37 5.65 -1.14
C PHE A 139 -12.96 6.98 -1.77
N ASP A 140 -11.73 7.07 -2.26
CA ASP A 140 -11.27 8.29 -2.90
C ASP A 140 -11.83 8.44 -4.32
N SER A 141 -12.01 7.35 -5.09
CA SER A 141 -12.57 7.46 -6.46
C SER A 141 -14.01 7.95 -6.46
N ASP A 142 -14.79 7.60 -5.43
CA ASP A 142 -16.14 8.12 -5.20
C ASP A 142 -16.16 9.66 -5.10
N MET A 143 -15.04 10.29 -4.73
CA MET A 143 -14.89 11.74 -4.64
C MET A 143 -14.18 12.35 -5.85
N TYR A 144 -13.11 11.72 -6.34
CA TYR A 144 -12.15 12.34 -7.25
C TYR A 144 -12.13 11.78 -8.67
N GLY A 145 -12.85 10.68 -8.94
CA GLY A 145 -12.90 10.12 -10.28
C GLY A 145 -11.74 9.16 -10.60
N ASP A 146 -11.39 9.11 -11.88
CA ASP A 146 -10.27 8.35 -12.44
C ASP A 146 -8.95 8.66 -11.72
N ARG A 147 -8.07 7.67 -11.59
CA ARG A 147 -6.84 7.83 -10.80
C ARG A 147 -5.74 6.85 -11.12
N PRO A 148 -4.48 7.16 -10.80
CA PRO A 148 -3.40 6.20 -10.92
C PRO A 148 -3.60 5.00 -9.99
N PHE A 149 -3.49 3.77 -10.49
CA PHE A 149 -3.59 2.59 -9.62
C PHE A 149 -2.70 1.46 -10.10
N THR A 150 -2.83 1.07 -11.37
CA THR A 150 -2.14 -0.09 -11.95
C THR A 150 -0.64 0.12 -12.07
N GLU A 151 -0.21 1.31 -12.49
CA GLU A 151 1.20 1.69 -12.62
C GLU A 151 1.75 2.41 -11.37
N ALA A 152 0.87 2.76 -10.44
CA ALA A 152 1.19 3.61 -9.31
C ALA A 152 2.03 2.86 -8.25
N ALA A 153 2.86 3.62 -7.54
CA ALA A 153 3.78 3.13 -6.51
C ALA A 153 4.84 2.09 -6.98
N MET A 154 5.10 2.00 -8.29
CA MET A 154 6.07 1.03 -8.83
C MET A 154 7.48 1.60 -9.10
N ALA A 155 7.69 2.91 -8.97
CA ALA A 155 8.96 3.56 -9.32
C ALA A 155 10.20 2.95 -8.63
N ARG A 156 10.07 2.54 -7.37
CA ARG A 156 11.15 1.87 -6.61
C ARG A 156 11.58 0.54 -7.23
N TYR A 157 10.70 -0.14 -7.96
CA TYR A 157 10.94 -1.45 -8.57
C TYR A 157 11.10 -1.36 -10.10
N GLY A 158 11.50 -0.20 -10.61
CA GLY A 158 11.71 0.03 -12.04
C GLY A 158 10.47 0.47 -12.82
N GLY A 159 9.36 0.77 -12.14
CA GLY A 159 8.17 1.37 -12.75
C GLY A 159 8.33 2.86 -13.08
N THR A 160 7.25 3.45 -13.60
CA THR A 160 7.21 4.87 -13.98
C THR A 160 7.07 5.82 -12.79
N LEU A 161 7.64 7.02 -12.91
CA LEU A 161 7.42 8.15 -11.98
C LEU A 161 6.14 8.93 -12.30
N THR A 162 5.55 8.70 -13.48
CA THR A 162 4.34 9.39 -13.97
C THR A 162 3.29 8.34 -14.34
N PRO A 163 2.69 7.66 -13.35
CA PRO A 163 1.70 6.63 -13.61
C PRO A 163 0.46 7.21 -14.29
N LYS A 164 -0.09 6.48 -15.27
CA LYS A 164 -1.33 6.89 -15.95
C LYS A 164 -2.52 6.92 -14.99
N TYR A 165 -3.55 7.67 -15.36
CA TYR A 165 -4.85 7.61 -14.69
C TYR A 165 -5.65 6.43 -15.26
N ASP A 166 -6.04 5.50 -14.40
CA ASP A 166 -6.93 4.41 -14.72
C ASP A 166 -8.38 4.87 -14.57
N ARG A 167 -9.23 4.45 -15.51
CA ARG A 167 -10.67 4.77 -15.46
C ARG A 167 -11.37 3.99 -14.37
N ILE A 168 -12.28 4.62 -13.63
CA ILE A 168 -13.03 3.94 -12.54
C ILE A 168 -13.72 2.67 -13.03
N GLU A 169 -14.31 2.70 -14.23
CA GLU A 169 -14.97 1.55 -14.83
C GLU A 169 -14.02 0.33 -14.91
N ALA A 170 -12.82 0.51 -15.44
CA ALA A 170 -11.81 -0.54 -15.49
C ALA A 170 -11.26 -0.91 -14.10
N LEU A 171 -11.21 0.06 -13.18
CA LEU A 171 -10.80 -0.19 -11.80
C LEU A 171 -11.81 -1.05 -11.03
N TYR A 172 -13.11 -0.96 -11.31
CA TYR A 172 -14.09 -1.84 -10.68
C TYR A 172 -13.84 -3.30 -11.04
N ASP A 173 -13.54 -3.63 -12.30
CA ASP A 173 -13.19 -5.00 -12.69
C ASP A 173 -11.91 -5.47 -11.99
N ILE A 174 -10.88 -4.63 -11.94
CA ILE A 174 -9.62 -4.93 -11.25
C ILE A 174 -9.85 -5.16 -9.75
N TRP A 175 -10.66 -4.31 -9.12
CA TRP A 175 -10.95 -4.41 -7.70
C TRP A 175 -11.82 -5.61 -7.38
N LEU A 176 -12.82 -5.95 -8.19
CA LEU A 176 -13.61 -7.16 -8.01
C LEU A 176 -12.73 -8.41 -8.08
N GLN A 177 -11.87 -8.52 -9.10
CA GLN A 177 -10.92 -9.63 -9.21
C GLN A 177 -9.96 -9.68 -8.01
N THR A 178 -9.43 -8.52 -7.59
CA THR A 178 -8.56 -8.44 -6.42
C THR A 178 -9.26 -8.93 -5.15
N LEU A 179 -10.53 -8.59 -4.98
CA LEU A 179 -11.33 -9.02 -3.83
C LEU A 179 -11.64 -10.53 -3.90
N ASP A 180 -11.88 -11.08 -5.08
CA ASP A 180 -12.08 -12.53 -5.28
C ASP A 180 -10.82 -13.34 -4.98
N ASP A 181 -9.67 -12.88 -5.47
CA ASP A 181 -8.37 -13.48 -5.21
C ASP A 181 -8.04 -13.41 -3.72
N ALA A 182 -8.34 -12.27 -3.08
CA ALA A 182 -8.16 -12.09 -1.64
C ALA A 182 -9.07 -13.02 -0.84
N THR A 183 -10.36 -13.10 -1.15
CA THR A 183 -11.32 -14.01 -0.49
C THR A 183 -10.88 -15.46 -0.65
N THR A 184 -10.47 -15.88 -1.85
CA THR A 184 -9.96 -17.22 -2.12
C THR A 184 -8.70 -17.50 -1.28
N THR A 185 -7.74 -16.58 -1.30
CA THR A 185 -6.50 -16.71 -0.53
C THR A 185 -6.79 -16.87 0.97
N LEU A 186 -7.60 -15.97 1.53
CA LEU A 186 -7.92 -15.90 2.95
C LEU A 186 -8.71 -17.12 3.46
N THR A 187 -9.38 -17.86 2.57
CA THR A 187 -10.20 -19.02 2.93
C THR A 187 -9.53 -20.37 2.65
N THR A 188 -8.51 -20.40 1.79
CA THR A 188 -7.88 -21.65 1.35
C THR A 188 -6.43 -21.80 1.81
N SER A 189 -5.74 -20.70 2.12
CA SER A 189 -4.32 -20.73 2.45
C SER A 189 -4.06 -21.35 3.82
N THR A 190 -3.09 -22.25 3.91
CA THR A 190 -2.66 -22.91 5.15
C THR A 190 -1.29 -22.38 5.60
N ASP A 191 -0.88 -22.71 6.83
CA ASP A 191 0.47 -22.44 7.36
C ASP A 191 0.89 -20.96 7.30
N GLN A 192 -0.07 -20.07 7.57
CA GLN A 192 0.10 -18.63 7.42
C GLN A 192 0.80 -17.99 8.63
N THR A 193 1.79 -17.15 8.35
CA THR A 193 2.38 -16.22 9.31
C THR A 193 1.51 -14.98 9.39
N PHE A 194 0.55 -14.98 10.31
CA PHE A 194 -0.35 -13.84 10.53
C PHE A 194 -0.43 -13.48 12.02
N PRO A 195 0.54 -12.73 12.55
CA PRO A 195 0.63 -12.46 13.98
C PRO A 195 -0.56 -11.61 14.49
N PRO A 196 -1.35 -12.07 15.47
CA PRO A 196 -2.51 -11.34 15.99
C PRO A 196 -2.21 -9.95 16.57
N ASN A 197 -0.98 -9.72 17.00
CA ASN A 197 -0.52 -8.44 17.52
C ASN A 197 -0.21 -7.40 16.42
N GLN A 198 0.05 -7.84 15.19
CA GLN A 198 0.29 -6.96 14.04
C GLN A 198 -1.00 -6.60 13.29
N ASP A 199 -2.07 -7.36 13.51
CA ASP A 199 -3.42 -7.02 13.05
C ASP A 199 -4.26 -6.44 14.20
N VAL A 200 -4.36 -5.13 14.26
CA VAL A 200 -5.21 -4.45 15.25
C VAL A 200 -6.70 -4.47 14.88
N VAL A 201 -7.06 -4.83 13.64
CA VAL A 201 -8.44 -4.83 13.13
C VAL A 201 -9.14 -6.12 13.50
N TYR A 202 -8.59 -7.26 13.08
CA TYR A 202 -9.22 -8.58 13.26
C TYR A 202 -8.35 -9.60 13.98
N ARG A 203 -7.19 -9.19 14.53
CA ARG A 203 -6.30 -10.07 15.31
C ARG A 203 -5.86 -11.32 14.55
N GLY A 204 -5.65 -11.20 13.23
CA GLY A 204 -5.20 -12.31 12.38
C GLY A 204 -6.33 -13.25 11.96
N ASP A 205 -7.58 -12.90 12.24
CA ASP A 205 -8.76 -13.68 11.83
C ASP A 205 -9.02 -13.46 10.32
N ALA A 206 -8.45 -14.35 9.51
CA ALA A 206 -8.57 -14.32 8.05
C ALA A 206 -10.02 -14.42 7.56
N ALA A 207 -10.89 -15.11 8.30
CA ALA A 207 -12.30 -15.23 7.93
C ALA A 207 -13.03 -13.88 8.04
N LYS A 208 -12.65 -13.01 8.99
CA LYS A 208 -13.18 -11.64 9.06
C LYS A 208 -12.68 -10.75 7.92
N TRP A 209 -11.43 -10.91 7.52
CA TRP A 209 -10.89 -10.22 6.34
C TRP A 209 -11.59 -10.67 5.05
N ALA A 210 -11.87 -11.96 4.87
CA ALA A 210 -12.64 -12.46 3.73
C ALA A 210 -14.07 -11.89 3.71
N ARG A 211 -14.71 -11.74 4.88
CA ARG A 211 -16.01 -11.06 5.00
C ARG A 211 -15.93 -9.58 4.62
N LEU A 212 -14.85 -8.89 4.97
CA LEU A 212 -14.62 -7.50 4.54
C LEU A 212 -14.47 -7.44 3.01
N ALA A 213 -13.71 -8.35 2.40
CA ALA A 213 -13.54 -8.41 0.96
C ALA A 213 -14.90 -8.57 0.24
N ASN A 214 -15.73 -9.52 0.69
CA ASN A 214 -17.09 -9.70 0.15
C ASN A 214 -18.00 -8.49 0.41
N SER A 215 -17.84 -7.81 1.55
CA SER A 215 -18.57 -6.57 1.83
C SER A 215 -18.21 -5.45 0.84
N LEU A 216 -16.96 -5.39 0.40
CA LEU A 216 -16.52 -4.44 -0.63
C LEU A 216 -17.05 -4.80 -2.02
N LYS A 217 -17.17 -6.10 -2.36
CA LYS A 217 -17.86 -6.52 -3.59
C LYS A 217 -19.32 -6.03 -3.60
N LEU A 218 -20.04 -6.20 -2.49
CA LEU A 218 -21.39 -5.65 -2.33
C LEU A 218 -21.42 -4.12 -2.45
N LYS A 219 -20.43 -3.41 -1.92
CA LYS A 219 -20.31 -1.96 -2.08
C LYS A 219 -20.18 -1.57 -3.55
N ILE A 220 -19.34 -2.27 -4.33
CA ILE A 220 -19.20 -2.06 -5.78
C ILE A 220 -20.53 -2.37 -6.48
N ALA A 221 -21.19 -3.47 -6.16
CA ALA A 221 -22.50 -3.82 -6.72
C ALA A 221 -23.53 -2.69 -6.52
N VAL A 222 -23.61 -2.12 -5.31
CA VAL A 222 -24.52 -1.00 -5.04
C VAL A 222 -24.18 0.24 -5.87
N ARG A 223 -22.89 0.53 -6.11
CA ARG A 223 -22.47 1.64 -6.99
C ARG A 223 -22.87 1.41 -8.45
N LEU A 224 -22.88 0.16 -8.89
CA LEU A 224 -23.25 -0.22 -10.26
C LEU A 224 -24.76 -0.28 -10.49
N LEU A 225 -25.62 -0.31 -9.46
CA LEU A 225 -27.07 -0.50 -9.59
C LEU A 225 -27.74 0.39 -10.65
N SER A 226 -27.31 1.66 -10.75
CA SER A 226 -27.87 2.62 -11.71
C SER A 226 -27.18 2.63 -13.07
N GLN A 227 -25.95 2.11 -13.17
CA GLN A 227 -25.16 2.09 -14.40
C GLN A 227 -25.30 0.76 -15.14
N ASP A 228 -25.12 -0.34 -14.42
CA ASP A 228 -25.33 -1.71 -14.91
C ASP A 228 -26.00 -2.55 -13.81
N LYS A 229 -27.33 -2.56 -13.82
CA LYS A 229 -28.12 -3.32 -12.86
C LYS A 229 -27.91 -4.83 -12.98
N ALA A 230 -27.64 -5.35 -14.18
CA ALA A 230 -27.47 -6.79 -14.39
C ALA A 230 -26.16 -7.26 -13.75
N GLN A 231 -25.06 -6.54 -14.00
CA GLN A 231 -23.77 -6.80 -13.37
C GLN A 231 -23.85 -6.65 -11.84
N ALA A 232 -24.50 -5.58 -11.36
CA ALA A 232 -24.71 -5.36 -9.93
C ALA A 232 -25.39 -6.55 -9.23
N LEU A 233 -26.45 -7.09 -9.83
CA LEU A 233 -27.17 -8.24 -9.27
C LEU A 233 -26.33 -9.53 -9.33
N SER A 234 -25.52 -9.71 -10.37
CA SER A 234 -24.59 -10.84 -10.48
C SER A 234 -23.59 -10.83 -9.32
N ILE A 235 -22.89 -9.70 -9.13
CA ILE A 235 -21.89 -9.54 -8.06
C ILE A 235 -22.50 -9.76 -6.67
N ALA A 236 -23.73 -9.28 -6.44
CA ALA A 236 -24.40 -9.42 -5.15
C ALA A 236 -24.88 -10.85 -4.83
N SER A 237 -24.89 -11.75 -5.81
CA SER A 237 -25.38 -13.13 -5.66
C SER A 237 -24.28 -14.17 -5.42
N GLU A 238 -23.02 -13.77 -5.55
CA GLU A 238 -21.82 -14.58 -5.28
C GLU A 238 -21.50 -14.63 -3.77
#